data_AF-A0A368H7U7-F1
#
_entry.id   AF-A0A368H7U7-F1
#
_cell.length_a   1.000
_cell.length_b   1.000
_cell.length_c   1.000
_cell.angle_alpha   90.00
_cell.angle_beta   90.00
_cell.angle_gamma   90.00
#
_symmetry.space_group_name_H-M   'P 1'
#
loop_
_entity.id
_entity.type
_entity.pdbx_description
1 polymer ?
#
loop_
_entity_poly.entity_id
_entity_poly.type
_entity_poly.pdbx_seq_one_letter_code
_entity_poly.pdbx_strand_id
1 'polypeptide(L)'
;LRFSIFQAVPLWAPGTRRGYHALTYGFLVDEVIKRLHPQNWSVSQIYDEEIWSEGVSFSIGSPLQNHDSIAVISNPPLWESIIAHLKKPLSLLNSIWSHIQYHGLAMTSANYPYFLGIMRTDIVPYNDPKITQLPLISCMGIGTAEGFAKAVLQVFEKKLISDRVWELLSCPTATEEDIVLSSVKSFGHGFTYEPHPTHEGVIIVMLRNGLRAGSDGAAEYEEISRTIYQVVKRNT
;
A
#
# COMPACT_ATOMS: atom_id res chain seq x y z
N LEU A 1 3.19 12.44 16.16
CA LEU A 1 3.55 11.28 15.31
C LEU A 1 4.83 11.52 14.51
N ARG A 2 4.89 12.47 13.56
CA ARG A 2 6.10 12.72 12.74
C ARG A 2 7.37 12.95 13.58
N PHE A 3 7.28 13.80 14.61
CA PHE A 3 8.38 14.04 15.55
C PHE A 3 8.82 12.78 16.31
N SER A 4 7.86 11.97 16.76
CA SER A 4 8.12 10.71 17.46
C SER A 4 8.83 9.69 16.57
N ILE A 5 8.49 9.61 15.27
CA ILE A 5 9.17 8.75 14.29
C ILE A 5 10.62 9.22 14.09
N PHE A 6 10.84 10.52 13.96
CA PHE A 6 12.17 11.08 13.75
C PHE A 6 13.15 10.82 14.90
N GLN A 7 12.64 10.74 16.14
CA GLN A 7 13.44 10.44 17.33
C GLN A 7 13.54 8.95 17.66
N ALA A 8 12.82 8.09 16.92
CA ALA A 8 12.79 6.67 17.22
C ALA A 8 14.15 6.02 16.91
N VAL A 9 14.60 5.14 17.81
CA VAL A 9 15.76 4.29 17.56
C VAL A 9 15.32 3.12 16.67
N PRO A 10 16.03 2.82 15.56
CA PRO A 10 15.75 1.65 14.74
C PRO A 10 15.74 0.37 15.57
N LEU A 11 14.77 -0.51 15.32
CA LEU A 11 14.65 -1.80 16.02
C LEU A 11 15.82 -2.76 15.72
N TRP A 12 16.53 -2.52 14.63
CA TRP A 12 17.75 -3.22 14.21
C TRP A 12 18.60 -2.29 13.35
N ALA A 13 19.86 -2.66 13.12
CA ALA A 13 20.77 -1.90 12.28
C ALA A 13 20.22 -1.80 10.84
N PRO A 14 20.15 -0.60 10.22
CA PRO A 14 19.67 -0.44 8.85
C PRO A 14 20.39 -1.37 7.87
N GLY A 15 19.63 -2.01 6.97
CA GLY A 15 20.15 -2.95 5.97
C GLY A 15 20.42 -4.38 6.48
N THR A 16 20.25 -4.66 7.78
CA THR A 16 20.47 -6.02 8.32
C THR A 16 19.23 -6.90 8.35
N ARG A 17 18.04 -6.29 8.42
CA ARG A 17 16.74 -6.98 8.45
C ARG A 17 15.69 -6.11 7.79
N ARG A 18 14.62 -6.74 7.29
CA ARG A 18 13.45 -6.08 6.73
C ARG A 18 12.22 -6.32 7.60
N GLY A 19 11.43 -5.27 7.75
CA GLY A 19 10.12 -5.33 8.36
C GLY A 19 9.22 -4.30 7.68
N TYR A 20 8.04 -4.73 7.27
CA TYR A 20 7.08 -3.90 6.57
C TYR A 20 6.54 -2.76 7.46
N HIS A 21 6.68 -1.51 7.00
CA HIS A 21 6.27 -0.29 7.72
C HIS A 21 4.83 0.11 7.37
N ALA A 22 3.84 -0.67 7.82
CA ALA A 22 2.45 -0.55 7.36
C ALA A 22 1.83 0.86 7.46
N LEU A 23 2.14 1.61 8.52
CA LEU A 23 1.71 3.00 8.69
C LEU A 23 2.86 4.00 8.57
N THR A 24 4.03 3.67 9.11
CA THR A 24 5.14 4.64 9.22
C THR A 24 5.82 4.92 7.89
N TYR A 25 5.71 4.03 6.89
CA TYR A 25 6.28 4.22 5.56
C TYR A 25 5.80 5.54 4.93
N GLY A 26 4.49 5.78 5.00
CA GLY A 26 3.89 6.97 4.39
C GLY A 26 4.40 8.27 5.01
N PHE A 27 4.57 8.30 6.34
CA PHE A 27 5.15 9.47 7.02
C PHE A 27 6.62 9.71 6.63
N LEU A 28 7.41 8.64 6.52
CA LEU A 28 8.83 8.73 6.20
C LEU A 28 9.03 9.24 4.77
N VAL A 29 8.35 8.63 3.80
CA VAL A 29 8.46 9.02 2.39
C VAL A 29 7.94 10.44 2.17
N ASP A 30 6.77 10.77 2.74
CA ASP A 30 6.20 12.10 2.59
C ASP A 30 7.13 13.20 3.12
N GLU A 31 7.76 13.00 4.27
CA GLU A 31 8.73 13.96 4.82
C GLU A 31 9.99 14.10 3.97
N VAL A 32 10.51 13.00 3.40
CA VAL A 32 11.68 13.05 2.51
C VAL A 32 11.34 13.83 1.25
N ILE A 33 10.24 13.48 0.58
CA ILE A 33 9.81 14.16 -0.65
C ILE A 33 9.53 15.63 -0.38
N LYS A 34 8.81 15.94 0.70
CA LYS A 34 8.48 17.31 1.07
C LYS A 34 9.72 18.19 1.26
N ARG A 35 10.80 17.68 1.84
CA ARG A 35 12.05 18.45 2.01
C ARG A 35 12.84 18.64 0.73
N LEU A 36 12.67 17.72 -0.23
CA LEU A 36 13.37 17.75 -1.51
C LEU A 36 12.61 18.55 -2.58
N HIS A 37 11.29 18.66 -2.45
CA HIS A 37 10.46 19.39 -3.40
C HIS A 37 10.68 20.90 -3.29
N PRO A 38 10.89 21.65 -4.39
CA PRO A 38 11.22 23.08 -4.33
C PRO A 38 10.17 23.95 -3.60
N GLN A 39 8.89 23.56 -3.71
CA GLN A 39 7.76 24.23 -3.08
C GLN A 39 7.37 23.63 -1.71
N ASN A 40 8.17 22.67 -1.20
CA ASN A 40 7.86 21.89 -0.01
C ASN A 40 6.49 21.19 -0.05
N TRP A 41 6.13 20.64 -1.21
CA TRP A 41 4.88 19.91 -1.38
C TRP A 41 4.97 18.49 -0.83
N SER A 42 3.90 18.07 -0.15
CA SER A 42 3.72 16.66 0.21
C SER A 42 3.46 15.81 -1.03
N VAL A 43 3.57 14.49 -0.90
CA VAL A 43 3.25 13.56 -2.00
C VAL A 43 1.77 13.67 -2.40
N SER A 44 0.87 13.88 -1.44
CA SER A 44 -0.56 14.11 -1.72
C SER A 44 -0.79 15.40 -2.50
N GLN A 45 -0.05 16.47 -2.21
CA GLN A 45 -0.13 17.73 -2.98
C GLN A 45 0.42 17.57 -4.41
N ILE A 46 1.54 16.87 -4.56
CA ILE A 46 2.10 16.55 -5.90
C ILE A 46 1.10 15.69 -6.68
N TYR A 47 0.49 14.70 -6.03
CA TYR A 47 -0.55 13.88 -6.64
C TYR A 47 -1.74 14.73 -7.12
N ASP A 48 -2.24 15.63 -6.27
CA ASP A 48 -3.39 16.48 -6.58
C ASP A 48 -3.10 17.46 -7.74
N GLU A 49 -1.86 17.91 -7.91
CA GLU A 49 -1.46 18.84 -8.97
C GLU A 49 -1.07 18.12 -10.27
N GLU A 50 -0.22 17.09 -10.18
CA GLU A 50 0.41 16.48 -11.35
C GLU A 50 -0.37 15.30 -11.92
N ILE A 51 -1.12 14.59 -11.07
CA ILE A 51 -1.84 13.38 -11.47
C ILE A 51 -3.31 13.71 -11.51
N TRP A 52 -3.93 13.92 -10.35
CA TRP A 52 -5.35 14.17 -10.20
C TRP A 52 -5.87 15.22 -11.19
N SER A 53 -7.00 14.88 -11.82
CA SER A 53 -7.72 15.76 -12.72
C SER A 53 -9.21 15.41 -12.69
N GLU A 54 -10.05 16.27 -13.26
CA GLU A 54 -11.47 15.94 -13.46
C GLU A 54 -11.59 14.58 -14.18
N GLY A 55 -12.38 13.67 -13.62
CA GLY A 55 -12.60 12.32 -14.16
C GLY A 55 -11.68 11.21 -13.62
N VAL A 56 -10.68 11.54 -12.80
CA VAL A 56 -9.94 10.56 -11.99
C VAL A 56 -10.68 10.40 -10.66
N SER A 57 -11.17 9.20 -10.35
CA SER A 57 -11.89 8.92 -9.10
C SER A 57 -11.02 8.16 -8.11
N PHE A 58 -9.81 8.64 -7.83
CA PHE A 58 -8.91 8.15 -6.78
C PHE A 58 -8.10 9.26 -6.10
N SER A 59 -8.33 9.58 -4.82
CA SER A 59 -7.63 10.68 -4.14
C SER A 59 -6.88 10.20 -2.91
N ILE A 60 -5.91 10.99 -2.44
CA ILE A 60 -5.12 10.68 -1.24
C ILE A 60 -5.38 11.76 -0.18
N GLY A 61 -6.35 11.50 0.71
CA GLY A 61 -6.72 12.41 1.80
C GLY A 61 -7.28 13.74 1.32
N SER A 62 -8.59 13.81 1.04
CA SER A 62 -9.24 15.05 0.56
C SER A 62 -10.49 15.42 1.38
N PRO A 63 -10.61 16.67 1.85
CA PRO A 63 -11.81 17.16 2.55
C PRO A 63 -13.02 17.34 1.62
N LEU A 64 -12.80 17.33 0.30
CA LEU A 64 -13.85 17.53 -0.71
C LEU A 64 -14.53 16.22 -1.13
N GLN A 65 -14.11 15.07 -0.57
CA GLN A 65 -14.76 13.80 -0.85
C GLN A 65 -16.21 13.80 -0.37
N ASN A 66 -17.10 13.32 -1.24
CA ASN A 66 -18.45 12.99 -0.83
C ASN A 66 -18.43 11.70 -0.01
N HIS A 67 -18.41 11.83 1.32
CA HIS A 67 -18.35 10.69 2.24
C HIS A 67 -19.50 9.69 2.07
N ASP A 68 -20.69 10.16 1.63
CA ASP A 68 -21.84 9.28 1.38
C ASP A 68 -21.63 8.35 0.17
N SER A 69 -20.63 8.64 -0.67
CA SER A 69 -20.26 7.80 -1.82
C SER A 69 -19.15 6.79 -1.51
N ILE A 70 -18.57 6.83 -0.31
CA ILE A 70 -17.49 5.92 0.11
C ILE A 70 -18.11 4.65 0.69
N ALA A 71 -17.71 3.50 0.17
CA ALA A 71 -18.14 2.22 0.71
C ALA A 71 -17.64 2.01 2.14
N VAL A 72 -18.53 1.56 3.03
CA VAL A 72 -18.18 1.25 4.43
C VAL A 72 -17.30 0.01 4.49
N ILE A 73 -16.15 0.14 5.15
CA ILE A 73 -15.22 -0.95 5.40
C ILE A 73 -15.70 -1.75 6.61
N SER A 74 -15.67 -3.08 6.49
CA SER A 74 -15.95 -3.98 7.60
C SER A 74 -14.89 -5.07 7.70
N ASN A 75 -14.69 -5.59 8.90
CA ASN A 75 -13.80 -6.72 9.12
C ASN A 75 -14.46 -8.01 8.61
N PRO A 76 -13.67 -8.97 8.10
CA PRO A 76 -14.19 -10.27 7.74
C PRO A 76 -14.82 -10.93 8.97
N PRO A 77 -15.91 -11.69 8.80
CA PRO A 77 -16.49 -12.43 9.90
C PRO A 77 -15.48 -13.47 10.43
N LEU A 78 -15.58 -13.80 11.72
CA LEU A 78 -14.62 -14.68 12.40
C LEU A 78 -14.46 -16.04 11.70
N TRP A 79 -15.54 -16.61 11.18
CA TRP A 79 -15.52 -17.91 10.51
C TRP A 79 -14.70 -17.91 9.22
N GLU A 80 -14.72 -16.82 8.44
CA GLU A 80 -13.89 -16.69 7.24
C GLU A 80 -12.42 -16.62 7.61
N SER A 81 -12.09 -15.90 8.68
CA SER A 81 -10.72 -15.83 9.22
C SER A 81 -10.23 -17.21 9.65
N ILE A 82 -11.07 -17.98 10.34
CA ILE A 82 -10.75 -19.37 10.74
C ILE A 82 -10.48 -20.24 9.51
N ILE A 83 -11.36 -20.22 8.50
CA ILE A 83 -11.18 -21.01 7.27
C ILE A 83 -9.90 -20.61 6.54
N ALA A 84 -9.60 -19.31 6.46
CA ALA A 84 -8.38 -18.82 5.82
C ALA A 84 -7.12 -19.37 6.49
N HIS A 85 -7.11 -19.41 7.82
CA HIS A 85 -6.02 -19.98 8.60
C HIS A 85 -5.90 -21.51 8.47
N LEU A 86 -7.02 -22.23 8.47
CA LEU A 86 -7.05 -23.69 8.27
C LEU A 86 -6.54 -24.11 6.88
N LYS A 87 -6.77 -23.29 5.85
CA LYS A 87 -6.23 -23.51 4.49
C LYS A 87 -4.72 -23.35 4.40
N LYS A 88 -4.07 -22.70 5.38
CA LYS A 88 -2.62 -22.41 5.38
C LYS A 88 -2.00 -22.66 6.77
N PRO A 89 -2.04 -23.89 7.29
CA PRO A 89 -1.64 -24.18 8.68
C PRO A 89 -0.17 -23.88 8.95
N LEU A 90 0.74 -24.16 8.01
CA LEU A 90 2.16 -23.84 8.14
C LEU A 90 2.41 -22.32 8.21
N SER A 91 1.67 -21.54 7.41
CA SER A 91 1.75 -20.08 7.44
C SER A 91 1.25 -19.53 8.78
N LEU A 92 0.18 -20.09 9.34
CA LEU A 92 -0.33 -19.71 10.65
C LEU A 92 0.70 -19.98 11.74
N LEU A 93 1.31 -21.17 11.75
CA LEU A 93 2.36 -21.51 12.71
C LEU A 93 3.55 -20.55 12.59
N ASN A 94 3.96 -20.21 11.38
CA ASN A 94 5.04 -19.24 11.15
C ASN A 94 4.68 -17.84 11.69
N SER A 95 3.44 -17.39 11.49
CA SER A 95 2.96 -16.11 12.02
C SER A 95 2.90 -16.10 13.55
N ILE A 96 2.44 -17.19 14.18
CA ILE A 96 2.43 -17.32 15.65
C ILE A 96 3.85 -17.29 16.19
N TRP A 97 4.75 -18.08 15.59
CA TRP A 97 6.17 -18.10 15.95
C TRP A 97 6.79 -16.71 15.83
N SER A 98 6.60 -16.04 14.70
CA SER A 98 7.10 -14.69 14.45
C SER A 98 6.52 -13.67 15.44
N HIS A 99 5.23 -13.78 15.78
CA HIS A 99 4.61 -12.91 16.77
C HIS A 99 5.28 -13.03 18.15
N ILE A 100 5.59 -14.25 18.58
CA ILE A 100 6.28 -14.51 19.85
C ILE A 100 7.73 -13.99 19.77
N GLN A 101 8.46 -14.40 18.73
CA GLN A 101 9.88 -14.07 18.54
C GLN A 101 10.12 -12.56 18.45
N TYR A 102 9.22 -11.82 17.82
CA TYR A 102 9.34 -10.37 17.58
C TYR A 102 8.36 -9.54 18.42
N HIS A 103 7.90 -10.07 19.56
CA HIS A 103 7.09 -9.35 20.54
C HIS A 103 5.88 -8.59 19.94
N GLY A 104 5.18 -9.22 19.01
CA GLY A 104 4.00 -8.65 18.36
C GLY A 104 4.28 -7.49 17.41
N LEU A 105 5.51 -7.35 16.90
CA LEU A 105 5.89 -6.25 16.00
C LEU A 105 4.96 -6.07 14.80
N ALA A 106 4.45 -7.15 14.22
CA ALA A 106 3.49 -7.07 13.12
C ALA A 106 2.21 -6.31 13.53
N MET A 107 1.69 -6.59 14.72
CA MET A 107 0.52 -5.91 15.26
C MET A 107 0.83 -4.45 15.61
N THR A 108 2.02 -4.16 16.15
CA THR A 108 2.45 -2.79 16.41
C THR A 108 2.56 -2.00 15.11
N SER A 109 3.18 -2.57 14.07
CA SER A 109 3.31 -1.92 12.76
C SER A 109 1.96 -1.59 12.14
N ALA A 110 0.99 -2.52 12.24
CA ALA A 110 -0.34 -2.34 11.64
C ALA A 110 -1.28 -1.47 12.48
N ASN A 111 -1.13 -1.41 13.80
CA ASN A 111 -2.14 -0.86 14.71
C ASN A 111 -1.68 0.32 15.57
N TYR A 112 -0.42 0.76 15.46
CA TYR A 112 0.08 1.94 16.16
C TYR A 112 0.31 3.12 15.20
N PRO A 113 -0.29 4.30 15.47
CA PRO A 113 -1.11 4.63 16.63
C PRO A 113 -2.54 4.05 16.52
N TYR A 114 -3.18 3.89 17.68
CA TYR A 114 -4.50 3.26 17.83
C TYR A 114 -5.54 3.77 16.81
N PHE A 115 -5.63 5.08 16.63
CA PHE A 115 -6.63 5.73 15.77
C PHE A 115 -6.37 5.58 14.26
N LEU A 116 -5.22 5.00 13.87
CA LEU A 116 -4.89 4.69 12.47
C LEU A 116 -4.77 3.19 12.24
N GLY A 117 -5.17 2.35 13.19
CA GLY A 117 -4.90 0.92 13.09
C GLY A 117 -5.66 0.24 11.96
N ILE A 118 -4.93 -0.56 11.17
CA ILE A 118 -5.44 -1.24 9.97
C ILE A 118 -6.16 -2.54 10.32
N MET A 119 -5.67 -3.27 11.32
CA MET A 119 -6.11 -4.63 11.66
C MET A 119 -6.86 -4.67 12.98
N ARG A 120 -7.52 -3.56 13.35
CA ARG A 120 -8.30 -3.47 14.59
C ARG A 120 -9.68 -4.10 14.40
N THR A 121 -10.12 -4.83 15.42
CA THR A 121 -11.42 -5.52 15.41
C THR A 121 -12.51 -4.76 16.16
N ASP A 122 -12.13 -3.87 17.05
CA ASP A 122 -13.00 -3.06 17.91
C ASP A 122 -13.44 -1.75 17.26
N ILE A 123 -12.60 -1.17 16.40
CA ILE A 123 -12.92 -0.01 15.58
C ILE A 123 -12.40 -0.21 14.16
N VAL A 124 -13.05 0.45 13.20
CA VAL A 124 -12.58 0.55 11.81
C VAL A 124 -12.36 2.05 11.52
N PRO A 125 -11.15 2.59 11.77
CA PRO A 125 -10.91 4.03 11.70
C PRO A 125 -11.24 4.66 10.34
N TYR A 126 -11.12 3.89 9.27
CA TYR A 126 -11.28 4.35 7.90
C TYR A 126 -12.73 4.57 7.47
N ASN A 127 -13.69 4.33 8.36
CA ASN A 127 -15.08 4.78 8.20
C ASN A 127 -15.33 6.17 8.79
N ASP A 128 -14.36 6.77 9.50
CA ASP A 128 -14.47 8.13 10.03
C ASP A 128 -13.94 9.14 9.00
N PRO A 129 -14.78 10.10 8.54
CA PRO A 129 -14.37 11.18 7.66
C PRO A 129 -13.12 11.95 8.12
N LYS A 130 -12.89 12.09 9.44
CA LYS A 130 -11.71 12.79 9.97
C LYS A 130 -10.43 12.03 9.68
N ILE A 131 -10.51 10.71 9.54
CA ILE A 131 -9.37 9.85 9.23
C ILE A 131 -9.15 9.81 7.71
N THR A 132 -10.22 9.63 6.93
CA THR A 132 -10.12 9.55 5.46
C THR A 132 -9.62 10.84 4.80
N GLN A 133 -9.75 11.97 5.49
CA GLN A 133 -9.23 13.27 5.05
C GLN A 133 -7.72 13.44 5.30
N LEU A 134 -7.07 12.54 6.05
CA LEU A 134 -5.64 12.65 6.30
C LEU A 134 -4.85 12.33 5.03
N PRO A 135 -3.86 13.16 4.65
CA PRO A 135 -3.03 12.93 3.45
C PRO A 135 -1.94 11.87 3.71
N LEU A 136 -2.31 10.72 4.30
CA LEU A 136 -1.38 9.65 4.64
C LEU A 136 -1.25 8.64 3.48
N ILE A 137 -0.15 8.75 2.76
CA ILE A 137 0.09 8.02 1.50
C ILE A 137 0.29 6.49 1.66
N SER A 138 0.39 5.95 2.87
CA SER A 138 0.52 4.51 3.09
C SER A 138 -0.81 3.76 3.09
N CYS A 139 -1.93 4.45 3.39
CA CYS A 139 -3.23 3.78 3.54
C CYS A 139 -4.46 4.65 3.26
N MET A 140 -4.33 5.94 2.90
CA MET A 140 -5.47 6.86 2.68
C MET A 140 -5.80 7.10 1.20
N GLY A 141 -5.46 6.14 0.33
CA GLY A 141 -5.91 6.15 -1.06
C GLY A 141 -7.35 5.66 -1.14
N ILE A 142 -8.26 6.51 -1.61
CA ILE A 142 -9.70 6.20 -1.71
C ILE A 142 -10.17 6.52 -3.13
N GLY A 143 -10.78 5.54 -3.77
CA GLY A 143 -11.26 5.70 -5.13
C GLY A 143 -11.92 4.45 -5.71
N THR A 144 -12.37 4.59 -6.95
CA THR A 144 -12.79 3.46 -7.77
C THR A 144 -11.58 2.77 -8.40
N ALA A 145 -11.76 1.52 -8.79
CA ALA A 145 -10.72 0.76 -9.46
C ALA A 145 -10.31 1.40 -10.81
N GLU A 146 -11.28 1.93 -11.56
CA GLU A 146 -11.06 2.73 -12.76
C GLU A 146 -10.26 4.02 -12.45
N GLY A 147 -10.64 4.74 -11.40
CA GLY A 147 -9.96 5.97 -10.99
C GLY A 147 -8.50 5.72 -10.65
N PHE A 148 -8.22 4.63 -9.93
CA PHE A 148 -6.85 4.23 -9.62
C PHE A 148 -6.06 3.87 -10.89
N ALA A 149 -6.66 3.11 -11.81
CA ALA A 149 -6.02 2.76 -13.08
C ALA A 149 -5.69 4.01 -13.93
N LYS A 150 -6.60 4.98 -14.00
CA LYS A 150 -6.38 6.27 -14.67
C LYS A 150 -5.26 7.07 -14.02
N ALA A 151 -5.21 7.12 -12.69
CA ALA A 151 -4.15 7.81 -11.96
C ALA A 151 -2.77 7.23 -12.30
N VAL A 152 -2.64 5.89 -12.34
CA VAL A 152 -1.40 5.21 -12.76
C VAL A 152 -1.08 5.51 -14.22
N LEU A 153 -2.07 5.44 -15.11
CA LEU A 153 -1.89 5.74 -16.54
C LEU A 153 -1.33 7.15 -16.77
N GLN A 154 -1.83 8.15 -16.03
CA GLN A 154 -1.38 9.54 -16.17
C GLN A 154 0.09 9.75 -15.85
N VAL A 155 0.69 8.95 -14.95
CA VAL A 155 2.13 9.00 -14.68
C VAL A 155 2.94 8.77 -15.97
N PHE A 156 2.47 7.84 -16.81
CA PHE A 156 3.11 7.51 -18.08
C PHE A 156 2.71 8.48 -19.20
N GLU A 157 1.43 8.83 -19.34
CA GLU A 157 0.95 9.75 -20.38
C GLU A 157 1.57 11.14 -20.24
N LYS A 158 1.68 11.65 -19.01
CA LYS A 158 2.32 12.94 -18.70
C LYS A 158 3.84 12.84 -18.61
N LYS A 159 4.43 11.64 -18.78
CA LYS A 159 5.86 11.37 -18.70
C LYS A 159 6.50 11.90 -17.41
N LEU A 160 5.83 11.68 -16.27
CA LEU A 160 6.27 12.16 -14.96
C LEU A 160 7.52 11.41 -14.45
N ILE A 161 7.81 10.24 -15.02
CA ILE A 161 9.03 9.49 -14.76
C ILE A 161 9.83 9.30 -16.05
N SER A 162 11.15 9.32 -15.93
CA SER A 162 12.05 9.02 -17.05
C SER A 162 12.19 7.52 -17.27
N ASP A 163 12.64 7.13 -18.47
CA ASP A 163 12.96 5.73 -18.79
C ASP A 163 13.96 5.14 -17.80
N ARG A 164 14.92 5.96 -17.34
CA ARG A 164 15.89 5.54 -16.33
C ARG A 164 15.23 5.21 -14.98
N VAL A 165 14.26 6.00 -14.56
CA VAL A 165 13.49 5.72 -13.34
C VAL A 165 12.63 4.48 -13.56
N TRP A 166 12.00 4.34 -14.71
CA TRP A 166 11.22 3.16 -15.06
C TRP A 166 12.04 1.86 -15.02
N GLU A 167 13.26 1.86 -15.58
CA GLU A 167 14.19 0.73 -15.49
C GLU A 167 14.48 0.33 -14.03
N LEU A 168 14.70 1.31 -13.16
CA LEU A 168 14.94 1.07 -11.73
C LEU A 168 13.70 0.48 -11.03
N LEU A 169 12.51 0.98 -11.37
CA LEU A 169 11.25 0.49 -10.81
C LEU A 169 10.85 -0.88 -11.37
N SER A 170 11.38 -1.28 -12.52
CA SER A 170 11.01 -2.55 -13.18
C SER A 170 11.65 -3.78 -12.55
N CYS A 171 12.62 -3.62 -11.64
CA CYS A 171 13.31 -4.75 -11.00
C CYS A 171 13.32 -4.61 -9.47
N PRO A 172 13.13 -5.72 -8.73
CA PRO A 172 13.32 -5.70 -7.28
C PRO A 172 14.79 -5.42 -6.93
N THR A 173 15.01 -4.74 -5.81
CA THR A 173 16.36 -4.54 -5.26
C THR A 173 16.81 -5.73 -4.41
N ALA A 174 15.88 -6.45 -3.78
CA ALA A 174 16.19 -7.62 -2.97
C ALA A 174 14.99 -8.55 -2.80
N THR A 175 15.26 -9.85 -2.63
CA THR A 175 14.31 -10.87 -2.20
C THR A 175 14.79 -11.44 -0.87
N GLU A 176 14.05 -11.17 0.21
CA GLU A 176 14.42 -11.61 1.56
C GLU A 176 13.19 -11.77 2.44
N GLU A 177 13.39 -12.34 3.63
CA GLU A 177 12.34 -12.46 4.63
C GLU A 177 11.93 -11.09 5.18
N ASP A 178 10.63 -10.82 5.17
CA ASP A 178 10.05 -9.69 5.89
C ASP A 178 9.50 -10.16 7.24
N ILE A 179 10.04 -9.60 8.32
CA ILE A 179 9.70 -9.98 9.70
C ILE A 179 8.23 -9.67 10.04
N VAL A 180 7.71 -8.56 9.53
CA VAL A 180 6.33 -8.11 9.81
C VAL A 180 5.33 -8.92 9.01
N LEU A 181 5.63 -9.22 7.74
CA LEU A 181 4.77 -10.04 6.89
C LEU A 181 4.98 -11.55 7.08
N SER A 182 6.01 -11.95 7.84
CA SER A 182 6.40 -13.34 8.10
C SER A 182 6.48 -14.19 6.84
N SER A 183 7.02 -13.60 5.76
CA SER A 183 7.15 -14.25 4.45
C SER A 183 8.30 -13.68 3.64
N VAL A 184 8.86 -14.49 2.74
CA VAL A 184 9.85 -14.02 1.76
C VAL A 184 9.14 -13.22 0.67
N LYS A 185 9.64 -12.02 0.40
CA LYS A 185 9.06 -11.08 -0.55
C LYS A 185 10.16 -10.38 -1.33
N SER A 186 9.89 -10.10 -2.59
CA SER A 186 10.74 -9.27 -3.45
C SER A 186 10.28 -7.82 -3.34
N PHE A 187 11.18 -6.92 -3.00
CA PHE A 187 10.88 -5.50 -2.84
C PHE A 187 11.88 -4.63 -3.60
N GLY A 188 11.50 -3.39 -3.86
CA GLY A 188 12.33 -2.40 -4.53
C GLY A 188 11.61 -1.06 -4.63
N HIS A 189 12.28 0.04 -4.29
CA HIS A 189 11.80 1.41 -4.51
C HIS A 189 10.34 1.70 -4.04
N GLY A 190 9.87 1.04 -2.98
CA GLY A 190 8.51 1.20 -2.45
C GLY A 190 7.47 0.21 -2.98
N PHE A 191 7.87 -0.66 -3.90
CA PHE A 191 7.03 -1.66 -4.54
C PHE A 191 7.34 -3.07 -4.04
N THR A 192 6.33 -3.94 -4.10
CA THR A 192 6.46 -5.39 -3.93
C THR A 192 6.31 -6.05 -5.29
N TYR A 193 7.17 -7.01 -5.59
CA TYR A 193 7.29 -7.65 -6.90
C TYR A 193 6.84 -9.10 -6.76
N GLU A 194 5.77 -9.48 -7.45
CA GLU A 194 5.32 -10.87 -7.54
C GLU A 194 5.28 -11.32 -9.01
N PRO A 195 5.79 -12.52 -9.34
CA PRO A 195 5.67 -13.04 -10.69
C PRO A 195 4.18 -13.27 -11.02
N HIS A 196 3.77 -12.89 -12.22
CA HIS A 196 2.41 -13.16 -12.68
C HIS A 196 2.18 -14.68 -12.76
N PRO A 197 1.04 -15.19 -12.25
CA PRO A 197 0.81 -16.62 -12.10
C PRO A 197 0.81 -17.39 -13.44
N THR A 198 0.50 -16.72 -14.55
CA THR A 198 0.33 -17.34 -15.88
C THR A 198 1.10 -16.66 -17.01
N HIS A 199 1.79 -15.54 -16.77
CA HIS A 199 2.47 -14.77 -17.82
C HIS A 199 3.93 -14.54 -17.44
N GLU A 200 4.82 -15.23 -18.12
CA GLU A 200 6.26 -15.14 -17.89
C GLU A 200 6.77 -13.72 -18.21
N GLY A 201 7.66 -13.18 -17.36
CA GLY A 201 8.21 -11.84 -17.50
C GLY A 201 7.29 -10.69 -17.04
N VAL A 202 6.05 -10.98 -16.63
CA VAL A 202 5.15 -9.98 -16.04
C VAL A 202 5.34 -9.97 -14.53
N ILE A 203 5.70 -8.80 -13.98
CA ILE A 203 5.80 -8.60 -12.54
C ILE A 203 4.58 -7.80 -12.08
N ILE A 204 3.80 -8.39 -11.18
CA ILE A 204 2.75 -7.69 -10.44
C ILE A 204 3.46 -6.81 -9.42
N VAL A 205 3.39 -5.51 -9.65
CA VAL A 205 3.67 -4.51 -8.63
C VAL A 205 2.47 -4.49 -7.68
N MET A 206 2.56 -5.27 -6.60
CA MET A 206 1.45 -5.39 -5.65
C MET A 206 1.29 -4.09 -4.85
N LEU A 207 0.12 -3.46 -5.01
CA LEU A 207 -0.36 -2.32 -4.23
C LEU A 207 -1.32 -2.79 -3.13
N ARG A 208 -1.06 -3.97 -2.56
CA ARG A 208 -1.98 -4.59 -1.60
C ARG A 208 -1.58 -4.25 -0.17
N ASN A 209 -2.51 -3.63 0.56
CA ASN A 209 -2.66 -3.88 1.98
C ASN A 209 -4.14 -3.95 2.37
N GLY A 210 -4.48 -4.99 3.12
CA GLY A 210 -5.49 -4.93 4.18
C GLY A 210 -6.96 -5.08 3.81
N LEU A 211 -7.44 -4.63 2.65
CA LEU A 211 -8.89 -4.62 2.37
C LEU A 211 -9.19 -5.30 1.03
N ARG A 212 -10.09 -6.27 1.07
CA ARG A 212 -10.52 -7.04 -0.10
C ARG A 212 -11.91 -6.54 -0.51
N ALA A 213 -12.13 -6.26 -1.80
CA ALA A 213 -13.48 -6.31 -2.34
C ALA A 213 -14.05 -7.72 -2.14
N GLY A 214 -15.37 -7.84 -2.02
CA GLY A 214 -16.08 -9.09 -1.76
C GLY A 214 -15.92 -10.12 -2.90
N SER A 215 -16.82 -11.11 -2.94
CA SER A 215 -16.81 -12.19 -3.95
C SER A 215 -17.00 -11.72 -5.40
N ASP A 216 -17.28 -10.45 -5.63
CA ASP A 216 -17.59 -9.80 -6.91
C ASP A 216 -16.39 -9.04 -7.52
N GLY A 217 -15.35 -8.69 -6.76
CA GLY A 217 -14.27 -7.82 -7.24
C GLY A 217 -13.05 -8.51 -7.90
N ALA A 218 -12.98 -9.84 -7.87
CA ALA A 218 -11.78 -10.56 -8.33
C ALA A 218 -11.60 -10.57 -9.85
N ALA A 219 -12.69 -10.67 -10.62
CA ALA A 219 -12.63 -10.67 -12.08
C ALA A 219 -12.31 -9.28 -12.64
N GLU A 220 -12.91 -8.24 -12.06
CA GLU A 220 -12.67 -6.84 -12.41
C GLU A 220 -11.21 -6.44 -12.11
N TYR A 221 -10.64 -6.93 -11.00
CA TYR A 221 -9.23 -6.75 -10.68
C TYR A 221 -8.28 -7.31 -11.76
N GLU A 222 -8.53 -8.54 -12.23
CA GLU A 222 -7.73 -9.18 -13.28
C GLU A 222 -7.82 -8.42 -14.60
N GLU A 223 -9.01 -7.90 -14.93
CA GLU A 223 -9.24 -7.09 -16.13
C GLU A 223 -8.52 -5.74 -16.07
N ILE A 224 -8.57 -5.07 -14.92
CA ILE A 224 -7.85 -3.80 -14.70
C ILE A 224 -6.34 -4.04 -14.74
N SER A 225 -5.84 -5.09 -14.08
CA SER A 225 -4.42 -5.46 -14.10
C SER A 225 -3.94 -5.75 -15.51
N ARG A 226 -4.74 -6.46 -16.31
CA ARG A 226 -4.45 -6.73 -17.73
C ARG A 226 -4.44 -5.45 -18.56
N THR A 227 -5.39 -4.55 -18.32
CA THR A 227 -5.49 -3.28 -19.03
C THR A 227 -4.29 -2.39 -18.76
N ILE A 228 -3.91 -2.23 -17.49
CA ILE A 228 -2.70 -1.50 -17.07
C ILE A 228 -1.46 -2.12 -17.72
N TYR A 229 -1.31 -3.45 -17.71
CA TYR A 229 -0.19 -4.12 -18.37
C TYR A 229 -0.11 -3.84 -19.87
N GLN A 230 -1.23 -3.93 -20.60
CA GLN A 230 -1.25 -3.66 -22.04
C GLN A 230 -0.91 -2.20 -22.36
N VAL A 231 -1.35 -1.27 -21.53
CA VAL A 231 -0.99 0.14 -21.62
C VAL A 231 0.50 0.35 -21.41
N VAL A 232 1.06 -0.19 -20.32
CA VAL A 232 2.48 -0.08 -20.00
C VAL A 232 3.33 -0.68 -21.12
N LYS A 233 2.97 -1.87 -21.61
CA LYS A 233 3.69 -2.57 -22.68
C LYS A 233 3.61 -1.87 -24.04
N ARG A 234 2.54 -1.13 -24.34
CA ARG A 234 2.42 -0.38 -25.61
C ARG A 234 3.25 0.90 -25.64
N ASN A 235 3.62 1.40 -24.47
CA ASN A 235 4.44 2.62 -24.31
C ASN A 235 5.93 2.33 -24.10
N THR A 236 6.33 1.04 -24.10
CA THR A 236 7.72 0.54 -24.18
C THR A 236 8.01 -0.01 -25.56
#